data_AF-A0A1V1NTI1-F1
#
_entry.id   AF-A0A1V1NTI1-F1
#
_cell.length_a   1.000
_cell.length_b   1.000
_cell.length_c   1.000
_cell.angle_alpha   90.00
_cell.angle_beta   90.00
_cell.angle_gamma   90.00
#
_symmetry.space_group_name_H-M   'P 1'
#
loop_
_entity.id
_entity.type
_entity.pdbx_description
1 polymer ?
#
loop_
_entity_poly.entity_id
_entity_poly.type
_entity_poly.pdbx_seq_one_letter_code
_entity_poly.pdbx_strand_id
1 'polypeptide(L)'
;MPVKPLDTSVSHLFPDTLIYTYENGGYIQVSDMQVAKGYWLKTTINGYDITGESIDAYTTTLDQGWHMVGGLNQSVEETFDSDCVEAVFGYQNGAYILVSEFLPGHGYWVK
;
A
#
# COMPACT_ATOMS: atom_id res chain seq x y z
N MET A 1 -3.68 2.62 -3.34
CA MET A 1 -3.39 2.89 -4.77
C MET A 1 -3.00 4.36 -4.93
N PRO A 2 -1.94 4.68 -5.71
CA PRO A 2 -1.39 6.04 -5.88
C PRO A 2 -2.08 6.89 -6.97
N VAL A 3 -3.03 6.29 -7.70
CA VAL A 3 -3.90 6.94 -8.69
C VAL A 3 -5.35 6.57 -8.41
N LYS A 4 -6.28 7.37 -8.95
CA LYS A 4 -7.72 7.10 -8.96
C LYS A 4 -8.15 6.65 -10.37
N PRO A 5 -8.33 5.35 -10.60
CA PRO A 5 -8.82 4.83 -11.88
C PRO A 5 -10.27 5.25 -12.13
N LEU A 6 -10.69 5.21 -13.40
CA LEU A 6 -12.09 5.45 -13.78
C LEU A 6 -13.01 4.32 -13.28
N ASP A 7 -12.50 3.08 -13.28
CA ASP A 7 -13.19 1.89 -12.80
C ASP A 7 -12.31 1.20 -11.75
N THR A 8 -12.83 1.06 -10.53
CA THR A 8 -12.12 0.50 -9.38
C THR A 8 -12.42 -0.98 -9.15
N SER A 9 -13.15 -1.63 -10.05
CA SER A 9 -13.46 -3.05 -9.94
C SER A 9 -12.20 -3.91 -10.14
N VAL A 10 -12.04 -4.92 -9.29
CA VAL A 10 -10.90 -5.85 -9.34
C VAL A 10 -10.85 -6.57 -10.68
N SER A 11 -11.99 -6.94 -11.25
CA SER A 11 -12.06 -7.58 -12.56
C SER A 11 -11.54 -6.71 -13.71
N HIS A 12 -11.61 -5.37 -13.56
CA HIS A 12 -11.09 -4.44 -14.55
C HIS A 12 -9.59 -4.18 -14.36
N LEU A 13 -9.17 -3.92 -13.12
CA LEU A 13 -7.79 -3.55 -12.79
C LEU A 13 -6.83 -4.76 -12.73
N PHE A 14 -7.34 -5.92 -12.33
CA PHE A 14 -6.57 -7.11 -12.00
C PHE A 14 -7.27 -8.38 -12.52
N PRO A 15 -7.48 -8.52 -13.84
CA PRO A 15 -8.32 -9.57 -14.42
C PRO A 15 -7.81 -10.99 -14.13
N ASP A 16 -6.50 -11.16 -13.97
CA ASP A 16 -5.85 -12.46 -13.87
C ASP A 16 -5.51 -12.86 -12.43
N THR A 17 -6.06 -12.15 -11.43
CA THR A 17 -5.63 -12.36 -10.06
C THR A 17 -6.67 -11.97 -9.01
N LEU A 18 -6.46 -12.45 -7.79
CA LEU A 18 -7.33 -12.23 -6.64
C LEU A 18 -6.69 -11.19 -5.72
N ILE A 19 -7.52 -10.24 -5.28
CA ILE A 19 -7.13 -9.16 -4.38
C ILE A 19 -7.74 -9.40 -3.01
N TYR A 20 -6.95 -9.16 -1.97
CA TYR A 20 -7.33 -9.40 -0.58
C TYR A 20 -7.11 -8.15 0.28
N THR A 21 -7.96 -7.99 1.29
CA THR A 21 -7.74 -7.08 2.42
C THR A 21 -7.58 -7.89 3.70
N TYR A 22 -7.00 -7.29 4.74
CA TYR A 22 -6.87 -7.95 6.05
C TYR A 22 -7.87 -7.32 7.02
N GLU A 23 -8.86 -8.11 7.44
CA GLU A 23 -9.93 -7.66 8.34
C GLU A 23 -10.21 -8.77 9.36
N ASN A 24 -10.42 -8.39 10.62
CA ASN A 24 -10.79 -9.31 11.70
C ASN A 24 -9.89 -10.54 11.85
N GLY A 25 -8.58 -10.38 11.64
CA GLY A 25 -7.60 -11.45 11.81
C GLY A 25 -7.37 -12.33 10.59
N GLY A 26 -8.02 -12.06 9.44
CA GLY A 26 -7.93 -12.89 8.24
C GLY A 26 -7.88 -12.10 6.93
N TYR A 27 -7.45 -12.80 5.87
CA TYR A 27 -7.47 -12.27 4.50
C TYR A 27 -8.85 -12.50 3.89
N ILE A 28 -9.49 -11.42 3.46
CA ILE A 28 -10.80 -11.43 2.82
C ILE A 28 -10.64 -10.97 1.37
N GLN A 29 -11.20 -11.72 0.43
CA GLN A 29 -11.20 -11.34 -0.99
C GLN A 29 -12.12 -10.13 -1.21
N VAL A 30 -11.68 -9.18 -2.03
CA VAL A 30 -12.46 -7.99 -2.39
C VAL A 30 -12.79 -7.97 -3.89
N SER A 31 -13.92 -7.36 -4.25
CA SER A 31 -14.34 -7.14 -5.65
C SER A 31 -14.06 -5.72 -6.14
N ASP A 32 -13.85 -4.78 -5.22
CA ASP A 32 -13.69 -3.36 -5.49
C ASP A 32 -12.57 -2.77 -4.64
N MET A 33 -11.85 -1.82 -5.21
CA MET A 33 -10.68 -1.22 -4.59
C MET A 33 -10.90 0.25 -4.26
N GLN A 34 -10.63 0.60 -3.02
CA GLN A 34 -10.58 1.99 -2.57
C GLN A 34 -9.21 2.60 -2.84
N VAL A 35 -9.24 3.85 -3.28
CA VAL A 35 -8.08 4.71 -3.41
C VAL A 35 -7.36 4.86 -2.07
N ALA A 36 -6.02 4.94 -2.09
CA ALA A 36 -5.16 5.06 -0.90
C ALA A 36 -5.25 3.93 0.15
N LYS A 37 -6.14 2.94 -0.01
CA LYS A 37 -6.13 1.70 0.80
C LYS A 37 -5.10 0.70 0.25
N GLY A 38 -4.43 -0.01 1.15
CA GLY A 38 -3.49 -1.09 0.84
C GLY A 38 -4.21 -2.42 0.63
N TYR A 39 -3.70 -3.24 -0.30
CA TYR A 39 -4.27 -4.55 -0.62
C TYR A 39 -3.17 -5.57 -0.86
N TRP A 40 -3.52 -6.82 -0.65
CA TRP A 40 -2.65 -7.96 -0.90
C TRP A 40 -3.01 -8.65 -2.19
N LEU A 41 -1.97 -8.95 -2.95
CA LEU A 41 -2.07 -9.55 -4.26
C LEU A 41 -1.07 -10.69 -4.36
N LYS A 42 -1.57 -11.90 -4.64
CA LYS A 42 -0.73 -13.06 -4.91
C LYS A 42 -0.55 -13.20 -6.42
N THR A 43 0.62 -12.79 -6.92
CA THR A 43 0.92 -12.80 -8.35
C THR A 43 2.31 -13.35 -8.64
N THR A 44 2.50 -13.87 -9.85
CA THR A 44 3.80 -14.28 -10.39
C THR A 44 4.35 -13.29 -11.41
N ILE A 45 3.63 -12.20 -11.70
CA ILE A 45 4.07 -11.15 -12.62
C ILE A 45 4.67 -9.97 -11.84
N ASN A 46 5.60 -9.26 -12.49
CA ASN A 46 6.34 -8.15 -11.87
C ASN A 46 5.58 -6.83 -11.99
N GLY A 47 4.43 -6.73 -11.33
CA GLY A 47 3.62 -5.51 -11.25
C GLY A 47 2.49 -5.44 -12.28
N TYR A 48 1.69 -4.38 -12.15
CA TYR A 48 0.53 -4.06 -13.00
C TYR A 48 0.56 -2.57 -13.32
N ASP A 49 0.27 -2.23 -14.57
CA ASP A 49 0.12 -0.84 -15.00
C ASP A 49 -1.32 -0.38 -14.75
N ILE A 50 -1.49 0.61 -13.88
CA ILE A 50 -2.79 1.20 -13.56
C ILE A 50 -2.74 2.68 -13.91
N THR A 51 -3.68 3.13 -14.74
CA THR A 51 -3.81 4.53 -15.12
C THR A 51 -5.02 5.17 -14.45
N GLY A 52 -4.93 6.47 -14.16
CA GLY A 52 -5.96 7.21 -13.46
C GLY A 52 -5.55 8.65 -13.16
N GLU A 53 -6.43 9.37 -12.46
CA GLU A 53 -6.13 10.71 -11.96
C GLU A 53 -5.07 10.62 -10.85
N SER A 54 -4.12 11.57 -10.81
CA SER A 54 -3.11 11.61 -9.75
C SER A 54 -3.75 11.95 -8.41
N ILE A 55 -3.19 11.38 -7.35
CA ILE A 55 -3.53 11.76 -5.97
C ILE A 55 -2.36 12.54 -5.43
N ASP A 56 -2.58 13.82 -5.18
CA ASP A 56 -1.50 14.73 -4.74
C ASP A 56 -1.19 14.55 -3.26
N ALA A 57 -2.21 14.34 -2.43
CA ALA A 57 -2.06 14.13 -1.00
C ALA A 57 -3.18 13.22 -0.45
N TYR A 58 -2.83 12.44 0.57
CA TYR A 58 -3.77 11.64 1.35
C TYR A 58 -3.33 11.65 2.81
N THR A 59 -4.28 11.83 3.73
CA THR A 59 -4.02 11.82 5.16
C THR A 59 -4.94 10.81 5.82
N THR A 60 -4.37 9.98 6.68
CA THR A 60 -5.11 9.02 7.51
C THR A 60 -4.50 8.98 8.90
N THR A 61 -5.30 8.56 9.87
CA THR A 61 -4.82 8.25 11.22
C THR A 61 -4.56 6.75 11.30
N LEU A 62 -3.46 6.37 11.96
CA LEU A 62 -3.13 4.98 12.25
C LEU A 62 -3.36 4.74 13.74
N ASP A 63 -4.05 3.65 14.07
CA ASP A 63 -4.20 3.19 15.45
C ASP A 63 -2.91 2.50 15.93
N GLN A 64 -2.81 2.17 17.21
CA GLN A 64 -1.66 1.42 17.72
C GLN A 64 -1.56 0.03 17.07
N GLY A 65 -0.37 -0.33 16.57
CA GLY A 65 -0.08 -1.66 16.02
C GLY A 65 0.51 -1.59 14.62
N TRP A 66 0.49 -2.74 13.93
CA TRP A 66 1.10 -2.87 12.61
C TRP A 66 0.16 -2.40 11.50
N HIS A 67 0.67 -1.52 10.64
CA HIS A 67 -0.02 -1.04 9.45
C HIS A 67 0.83 -1.21 8.21
N MET A 68 0.18 -1.45 7.07
CA MET A 68 0.84 -1.43 5.77
C MET A 68 0.47 -0.13 5.06
N VAL A 69 1.48 0.71 4.81
CA VAL A 69 1.36 1.98 4.08
C VAL A 69 2.16 1.91 2.78
N GLY A 70 1.96 2.86 1.87
CA GLY A 70 2.75 2.93 0.65
C GLY A 70 2.95 4.36 0.20
N GLY A 71 4.02 4.59 -0.56
CA GLY A 71 4.30 5.89 -1.15
C GLY A 71 3.30 6.24 -2.25
N LEU A 72 2.93 7.53 -2.34
CA LEU A 72 2.22 8.07 -3.50
C LEU A 72 3.19 8.28 -4.67
N ASN A 73 3.06 9.39 -5.41
CA ASN A 73 3.86 9.65 -6.63
C ASN A 73 5.17 10.40 -6.36
N GLN A 74 5.47 10.71 -5.10
CA GLN A 74 6.70 11.39 -4.70
C GLN A 74 7.37 10.67 -3.54
N SER A 75 8.70 10.65 -3.55
CA SER A 75 9.45 10.21 -2.38
C SER A 75 9.15 11.14 -1.22
N VAL A 76 8.88 10.56 -0.06
CA VAL A 76 8.75 11.31 1.18
C VAL A 76 9.83 10.79 2.13
N GLU A 77 10.80 11.65 2.41
CA GLU A 77 11.66 11.48 3.58
C GLU A 77 10.82 11.87 4.80
N GLU A 78 10.51 10.92 5.66
CA GLU A 78 9.81 11.23 6.90
C GLU A 78 10.78 11.33 8.07
N THR A 79 10.65 12.44 8.79
CA THR A 79 10.97 12.45 10.22
C THR A 79 9.73 11.96 10.93
N PHE A 80 9.69 10.66 11.20
CA PHE A 80 8.66 10.10 12.05
C PHE A 80 8.75 10.77 13.43
N ASP A 81 7.68 11.40 13.87
CA ASP A 81 7.60 11.86 15.25
C ASP A 81 7.71 10.61 16.14
N SER A 82 8.77 10.51 16.93
CA SER A 82 9.19 9.27 17.60
C SER A 82 8.15 8.73 18.57
N ASP A 83 7.19 9.57 18.95
CA ASP A 83 6.12 9.23 19.87
C ASP A 83 4.99 8.41 19.20
N CYS A 84 4.90 8.42 17.86
CA CYS A 84 3.81 7.81 17.11
C CYS A 84 4.21 6.61 16.25
N VAL A 85 5.46 6.54 15.79
CA VAL A 85 5.96 5.48 14.92
C VAL A 85 7.26 4.94 15.50
N GLU A 86 7.25 3.67 15.92
CA GLU A 86 8.39 3.00 16.53
C GLU A 86 9.43 2.61 15.48
N ALA A 87 8.96 2.09 14.34
CA ALA A 87 9.82 1.65 13.25
C ALA A 87 9.06 1.48 11.93
N VAL A 88 9.78 1.66 10.82
CA VAL A 88 9.28 1.42 9.47
C VAL A 88 10.16 0.42 8.75
N PHE A 89 9.54 -0.57 8.12
CA PHE A 89 10.22 -1.66 7.43
C PHE A 89 9.81 -1.74 5.96
N GLY A 90 10.81 -1.73 5.07
CA GLY A 90 10.65 -2.11 3.67
C GLY A 90 11.02 -3.57 3.46
N TYR A 91 10.47 -4.21 2.42
CA TYR A 91 10.89 -5.56 2.02
C TYR A 91 11.83 -5.50 0.82
N GLN A 92 13.06 -5.99 0.99
CA GLN A 92 14.07 -6.01 -0.05
C GLN A 92 14.89 -7.31 0.03
N ASN A 93 15.16 -7.93 -1.11
CA ASN A 93 16.03 -9.12 -1.21
C ASN A 93 15.66 -10.28 -0.26
N GLY A 94 14.37 -10.51 -0.02
CA GLY A 94 13.91 -11.60 0.83
C GLY A 94 13.83 -11.28 2.32
N ALA A 95 14.12 -10.04 2.73
CA ALA A 95 14.16 -9.65 4.13
C ALA A 95 13.48 -8.29 4.37
N TYR A 96 13.04 -8.09 5.61
CA TYR A 96 12.60 -6.79 6.10
C TYR A 96 13.80 -5.98 6.57
N ILE A 97 13.90 -4.74 6.11
CA ILE A 97 14.96 -3.80 6.48
C ILE A 97 14.34 -2.51 7.03
N LEU A 98 15.00 -1.91 8.02
CA LEU A 98 14.62 -0.59 8.52
C LEU A 98 14.85 0.46 7.43
N VAL A 99 13.87 1.35 7.26
CA VAL A 99 13.92 2.44 6.28
C VAL A 99 13.45 3.74 6.91
N SER A 100 13.90 4.86 6.33
CA SER A 100 13.49 6.22 6.71
C SER A 100 12.91 7.02 5.53
N GLU A 101 12.69 6.36 4.40
CA GLU A 101 12.17 6.96 3.18
C GLU A 101 11.08 6.07 2.58
N PHE A 102 9.98 6.71 2.15
CA PHE A 102 8.95 6.08 1.35
C PHE A 102 9.18 6.38 -0.12
N LEU A 103 9.48 5.35 -0.91
CA LEU A 103 9.63 5.42 -2.35
C LEU A 103 8.29 5.18 -3.05
N PRO A 104 8.02 5.88 -4.17
CA PRO A 104 6.84 5.65 -4.98
C PRO A 104 6.68 4.19 -5.41
N GLY A 105 5.48 3.64 -5.29
CA GLY A 105 5.16 2.27 -5.71
C GLY A 105 5.63 1.17 -4.74
N HIS A 106 6.27 1.52 -3.62
CA HIS A 106 6.66 0.58 -2.58
C HIS A 106 5.66 0.55 -1.42
N GLY A 107 5.52 -0.63 -0.80
CA GLY A 107 4.77 -0.84 0.44
C GLY A 107 5.70 -1.04 1.63
N TYR A 108 5.27 -0.55 2.80
CA TYR A 108 6.05 -0.45 4.01
C TYR A 108 5.23 -0.81 5.24
N TRP A 109 5.82 -1.58 6.15
CA TRP A 109 5.23 -1.90 7.43
C TRP A 109 5.62 -0.86 8.47
N VAL A 110 4.63 -0.22 9.06
CA VAL A 110 4.77 0.76 10.13
C VAL A 110 4.29 0.13 11.44
N LYS A 111 5.03 0.32 12.51
CA LYS A 111 4.70 -0.13 13.87
C LYS A 111 4.55 1.04 14.83
#